data_AF-A0AAV5TFW9-F1
#
_entry.id   AF-A0AAV5TFW9-F1
#
_cell.length_a   1.000
_cell.length_b   1.000
_cell.length_c   1.000
_cell.angle_alpha   90.00
_cell.angle_beta   90.00
_cell.angle_gamma   90.00
#
_symmetry.space_group_name_H-M   'P 1'
#
loop_
_entity.id
_entity.type
_entity.pdbx_description
1 polymer ?
#
loop_
_entity_poly.entity_id
_entity_poly.type
_entity_poly.pdbx_seq_one_letter_code
_entity_poly.pdbx_strand_id
1 'polypeptide(L)'
;LSYRIQVQRNGHLTLSCAHPNCFEGNYADCDERAERRACKGNNTWVGGFERTVDGKLYLQCCKFELLPIYGERLLEFVKVRRGQFFEGKTKTVSKHDNYVIYFDVITNIRRVGNLSPRDVRNEHYELSVTRYTCGREPEFKPAWIKPNPWPFFDTKEGAVI
;
A
#
# COMPACT_ATOMS: atom_id res chain seq x y z
N LEU A 1 6.30 -12.14 -3.50
CA LEU A 1 6.72 -11.53 -2.22
C LEU A 1 5.49 -10.95 -1.54
N SER A 2 5.23 -11.35 -0.29
CA SER A 2 4.12 -10.92 0.55
C SER A 2 4.47 -9.66 1.34
N TYR A 3 3.46 -8.86 1.68
CA TYR A 3 3.63 -7.69 2.54
C TYR A 3 3.88 -8.18 3.97
N ARG A 4 4.97 -7.75 4.61
CA ARG A 4 5.31 -8.17 5.98
C ARG A 4 5.67 -6.98 6.84
N ILE A 5 5.21 -7.00 8.09
CA ILE A 5 5.64 -6.06 9.12
C ILE A 5 6.17 -6.83 10.31
N GLN A 6 7.34 -6.44 10.78
CA GLN A 6 8.02 -7.09 11.90
C GLN A 6 8.34 -6.05 12.98
N VAL A 7 8.01 -6.39 14.21
CA VAL A 7 8.45 -5.63 15.39
C VAL A 7 9.54 -6.47 16.04
N GLN A 8 10.79 -6.04 15.93
CA GLN A 8 11.91 -6.70 16.58
C GLN A 8 11.78 -6.64 18.11
N ARG A 9 12.56 -7.46 18.83
CA ARG A 9 12.53 -7.50 20.30
C ARG A 9 12.91 -6.16 20.95
N ASN A 10 13.78 -5.39 20.32
CA ASN A 10 14.16 -4.02 20.72
C ASN A 10 13.07 -2.97 20.40
N GLY A 11 11.97 -3.36 19.75
CA GLY A 11 10.90 -2.45 19.31
C GLY A 11 11.17 -1.74 17.99
N HIS A 12 12.23 -2.10 17.28
CA HIS A 12 12.47 -1.64 15.91
C HIS A 12 11.42 -2.22 14.97
N LEU A 13 10.75 -1.35 14.21
CA LEU A 13 9.73 -1.72 13.24
C LEU A 13 10.40 -1.87 11.88
N THR A 14 10.02 -2.90 11.11
CA THR A 14 10.52 -3.09 9.75
C THR A 14 9.35 -3.44 8.83
N LEU A 15 9.31 -2.77 7.68
CA LEU A 15 8.36 -3.05 6.59
C LEU A 15 9.09 -3.81 5.48
N SER A 16 8.50 -4.89 5.02
CA SER A 16 8.87 -5.52 3.76
C SER A 16 7.71 -5.34 2.79
N CYS A 17 7.96 -4.62 1.70
CA CYS A 17 6.94 -4.34 0.71
C CYS A 17 6.75 -5.54 -0.21
N ALA A 18 5.48 -5.87 -0.48
CA ALA A 18 5.17 -6.66 -1.65
C ALA A 18 5.35 -5.79 -2.90
N HIS A 19 5.85 -6.38 -3.99
CA HIS A 19 5.84 -5.76 -5.32
C HIS A 19 4.86 -6.53 -6.22
N PRO A 20 3.54 -6.39 -6.00
CA PRO A 20 2.55 -7.07 -6.81
C PRO A 20 2.40 -6.33 -8.15
N ASN A 21 2.63 -7.04 -9.25
CA ASN A 21 2.40 -6.52 -10.60
C ASN A 21 0.93 -6.73 -10.96
N CYS A 22 0.08 -5.77 -10.61
CA CYS A 22 -1.32 -5.73 -11.04
C CYS A 22 -1.60 -4.40 -11.73
N PHE A 23 -2.35 -4.44 -12.85
CA PHE A 23 -2.72 -3.27 -13.67
C PHE A 23 -1.52 -2.55 -14.29
N GLU A 24 -1.22 -2.82 -15.57
CA GLU A 24 -0.11 -2.15 -16.26
C GLU A 24 -0.38 -0.64 -16.37
N GLY A 25 0.63 0.19 -16.07
CA GLY A 25 0.54 1.65 -16.19
C GLY A 25 -0.25 2.37 -15.10
N ASN A 26 -0.83 1.66 -14.12
CA ASN A 26 -1.55 2.26 -13.00
C ASN A 26 -0.70 2.21 -11.73
N TYR A 27 0.03 3.30 -11.48
CA TYR A 27 0.88 3.42 -10.30
C TYR A 27 0.14 4.11 -9.14
N ALA A 28 0.48 3.72 -7.92
CA ALA A 28 0.02 4.44 -6.73
C ALA A 28 0.77 5.78 -6.61
N ASP A 29 0.04 6.84 -6.27
CA ASP A 29 0.60 8.16 -5.98
C ASP A 29 0.98 8.23 -4.50
N CYS A 30 2.28 8.16 -4.20
CA CYS A 30 2.80 8.13 -2.84
C CYS A 30 3.25 9.53 -2.39
N ASP A 31 3.00 9.86 -1.13
CA ASP A 31 3.67 11.00 -0.48
C ASP A 31 5.19 10.84 -0.65
N GLU A 32 5.94 11.93 -0.89
CA GLU A 32 7.41 11.85 -1.06
C GLU A 32 8.12 11.35 0.20
N ARG A 33 7.56 11.67 1.38
CA ARG A 33 8.09 11.31 2.70
C ARG A 33 6.99 10.84 3.64
N ALA A 34 7.40 10.19 4.72
CA ALA A 34 6.49 9.75 5.77
C ALA A 34 6.15 10.93 6.71
N GLU A 35 5.02 11.58 6.47
CA GLU A 35 4.60 12.78 7.24
C GLU A 35 3.25 12.61 7.94
N ARG A 36 2.48 11.56 7.60
CA ARG A 36 1.12 11.38 8.12
C ARG A 36 1.11 10.50 9.35
N ARG A 37 0.26 10.80 10.34
CA ARG A 37 0.09 9.91 11.51
C ARG A 37 -0.80 8.70 11.25
N ALA A 38 -1.57 8.74 10.16
CA ALA A 38 -2.45 7.67 9.72
C ALA A 38 -2.75 7.87 8.24
N CYS A 39 -2.89 6.77 7.50
CA CYS A 39 -3.43 6.81 6.15
C CYS A 39 -4.96 6.77 6.25
N LYS A 40 -5.58 7.89 5.87
CA LYS A 40 -7.02 8.08 5.91
C LYS A 40 -7.56 8.00 4.49
N GLY A 41 -8.58 7.16 4.29
CA GLY A 41 -9.21 6.97 3.01
C GLY A 41 -9.45 5.49 2.75
N ASN A 42 -10.45 5.20 1.91
CA ASN A 42 -10.67 3.87 1.35
C ASN A 42 -9.75 3.59 0.15
N ASN A 43 -9.16 4.64 -0.43
CA ASN A 43 -8.24 4.55 -1.57
C ASN A 43 -6.75 4.68 -1.16
N THR A 44 -6.41 4.58 0.12
CA THR A 44 -5.03 4.74 0.60
C THR A 44 -4.45 3.47 1.21
N TRP A 45 -3.16 3.25 0.99
CA TRP A 45 -2.36 2.23 1.66
C TRP A 45 -1.04 2.79 2.21
N VAL A 46 -0.36 2.01 3.07
CA VAL A 46 0.94 2.36 3.63
C VAL A 46 2.05 1.92 2.67
N GLY A 47 2.76 2.88 2.08
CA GLY A 47 3.95 2.62 1.25
C GLY A 47 5.25 2.54 2.06
N GLY A 48 5.28 3.22 3.20
CA GLY A 48 6.46 3.31 4.07
C GLY A 48 6.13 3.94 5.41
N PHE A 49 7.11 4.03 6.29
CA PHE A 49 6.99 4.75 7.55
C PHE A 49 8.35 5.30 8.00
N GLU A 50 8.29 6.29 8.88
CA GLU A 50 9.45 6.82 9.59
C GLU A 50 9.14 6.92 11.08
N ARG A 51 10.15 6.65 11.90
CA ARG A 51 10.07 6.81 13.35
C ARG A 51 11.05 7.86 13.81
N THR A 52 10.51 8.92 14.40
CA THR A 52 11.31 10.00 15.00
C THR A 52 12.04 9.54 16.26
N VAL A 53 13.05 10.32 16.66
CA VAL A 53 13.80 10.13 17.93
C VAL A 53 12.85 10.10 19.14
N ASP A 54 11.79 10.92 19.14
CA ASP A 54 10.74 10.94 20.17
C ASP A 54 9.85 9.68 20.16
N GLY A 55 10.04 8.77 19.20
CA GLY A 55 9.24 7.57 19.02
C GLY A 55 7.90 7.81 18.32
N LYS A 56 7.62 9.00 17.80
CA LYS A 56 6.41 9.23 16.97
C LYS A 56 6.57 8.49 15.65
N LEU A 57 5.51 7.79 15.25
CA LEU A 57 5.42 7.07 13.98
C LEU A 57 4.72 7.96 12.96
N TYR A 58 5.36 8.14 11.82
CA TYR A 58 4.78 8.76 10.63
C TYR A 58 4.75 7.75 9.50
N LEU A 59 3.75 7.84 8.65
CA LEU A 59 3.46 6.95 7.54
C LEU A 59 3.58 7.72 6.25
N GLN A 60 4.16 7.06 5.26
CA GLN A 60 4.10 7.45 3.86
C GLN A 60 2.85 6.76 3.28
N CYS A 61 1.85 7.57 2.96
CA CYS A 61 0.61 7.04 2.42
C CYS A 61 0.65 7.14 0.90
N CYS A 62 0.24 6.08 0.21
CA CYS A 62 -0.03 6.19 -1.21
C CYS A 62 -1.50 6.03 -1.50
N LYS A 63 -1.95 6.77 -2.52
CA LYS A 63 -3.29 6.72 -3.05
C LYS A 63 -3.32 5.82 -4.27
N PHE A 64 -4.37 5.03 -4.37
CA PHE A 64 -4.64 4.20 -5.52
C PHE A 64 -6.13 4.16 -5.77
N GLU A 65 -6.55 4.80 -6.87
CA GLU A 65 -7.97 5.04 -7.18
C GLU A 65 -8.78 3.75 -7.37
N LEU A 66 -8.12 2.64 -7.72
CA LEU A 66 -8.78 1.34 -7.90
C LEU A 66 -8.93 0.56 -6.59
N LEU A 67 -8.28 0.99 -5.49
CA LEU A 67 -8.34 0.31 -4.20
C LEU A 67 -9.76 0.18 -3.62
N PRO A 68 -10.67 1.18 -3.71
CA PRO A 68 -12.05 1.01 -3.25
C PRO A 68 -12.88 0.05 -4.10
N ILE A 69 -12.50 -0.19 -5.35
CA ILE A 69 -13.24 -1.01 -6.31
C ILE A 69 -12.86 -2.49 -6.15
N TYR A 70 -11.56 -2.77 -6.03
CA TYR A 70 -11.02 -4.13 -5.99
C TYR A 70 -10.46 -4.55 -4.62
N GLY A 71 -10.50 -3.64 -3.64
CA GLY A 71 -10.05 -3.85 -2.28
C GLY A 71 -11.19 -4.28 -1.36
N GLU A 72 -11.03 -5.44 -0.73
CA GLU A 72 -11.91 -5.92 0.33
C GLU A 72 -11.20 -5.81 1.68
N ARG A 73 -11.84 -5.13 2.65
CA ARG A 73 -11.28 -5.01 3.99
C ARG A 73 -11.30 -6.37 4.69
N LEU A 74 -10.14 -6.89 5.07
CA LEU A 74 -10.02 -8.22 5.68
C LEU A 74 -9.91 -8.19 7.19
N LEU A 75 -8.98 -7.39 7.72
CA LEU A 75 -8.65 -7.39 9.13
C LEU A 75 -8.52 -5.94 9.62
N GLU A 76 -9.02 -5.68 10.81
CA GLU A 76 -8.82 -4.42 11.52
C GLU A 76 -8.21 -4.69 12.90
N PHE A 77 -7.44 -3.71 13.39
CA PHE A 77 -6.84 -3.72 14.71
C PHE A 77 -5.97 -4.96 15.00
N VAL A 78 -5.28 -5.49 13.99
CA VAL A 78 -4.35 -6.62 14.16
C VAL A 78 -3.19 -6.16 15.04
N LYS A 79 -3.07 -6.75 16.23
CA LYS A 79 -2.06 -6.36 17.22
C LYS A 79 -0.75 -7.09 16.97
N VAL A 80 0.32 -6.33 16.72
CA VAL A 80 1.68 -6.85 16.59
C VAL A 80 2.53 -6.24 17.71
N ARG A 81 3.01 -7.12 18.60
CA ARG A 81 3.88 -6.76 19.73
C ARG A 81 5.34 -7.01 19.40
N ARG A 82 6.24 -6.55 20.27
CA ARG A 82 7.68 -6.82 20.19
C ARG A 82 7.97 -8.31 20.06
N GLY A 83 8.85 -8.65 19.13
CA GLY A 83 9.19 -10.03 18.76
C GLY A 83 8.18 -10.73 17.85
N GLN A 84 7.08 -10.06 17.47
CA GLN A 84 6.07 -10.60 16.56
C GLN A 84 6.18 -9.99 15.17
N PHE A 85 5.56 -10.67 14.21
CA PHE A 85 5.42 -10.20 12.85
C PHE A 85 4.01 -10.50 12.35
N PHE A 86 3.58 -9.72 11.37
CA PHE A 86 2.41 -10.02 10.56
C PHE A 86 2.85 -10.17 9.11
N GLU A 87 2.33 -11.19 8.44
CA GLU A 87 2.60 -11.46 7.03
C GLU A 87 1.27 -11.59 6.29
N GLY A 88 1.09 -10.70 5.31
CA GLY A 88 -0.03 -10.73 4.39
C GLY A 88 0.09 -11.90 3.41
N LYS A 89 -1.03 -12.28 2.82
CA LYS A 89 -1.08 -13.34 1.82
C LYS A 89 -0.94 -12.77 0.41
N THR A 90 -0.30 -13.54 -0.45
CA THR A 90 -0.27 -13.31 -1.89
C THR A 90 -0.60 -14.62 -2.58
N LYS A 91 -1.48 -14.58 -3.58
CA LYS A 91 -1.79 -15.73 -4.42
C LYS A 91 -1.50 -15.39 -5.87
N THR A 92 -0.78 -16.28 -6.55
CA THR A 92 -0.50 -16.23 -7.99
C THR A 92 -1.23 -17.36 -8.71
N VAL A 93 -1.40 -17.24 -10.03
CA VAL A 93 -2.07 -18.26 -10.87
C VAL A 93 -1.31 -19.58 -10.82
N SER A 94 0.02 -19.53 -10.88
CA SER A 94 0.89 -20.65 -10.60
C SER A 94 2.12 -20.17 -9.84
N LYS A 95 2.91 -21.09 -9.29
CA LYS A 95 4.18 -20.74 -8.60
C LYS A 95 5.24 -20.18 -9.56
N HIS A 96 5.09 -20.39 -10.86
CA HIS A 96 6.03 -19.96 -11.89
C HIS A 96 5.53 -18.72 -12.64
N ASP A 97 4.22 -18.47 -12.62
CA ASP A 97 3.65 -17.27 -13.22
C ASP A 97 3.75 -16.09 -12.25
N ASN A 98 4.20 -14.96 -12.78
CA ASN A 98 4.22 -13.68 -12.07
C ASN A 98 2.84 -13.02 -11.99
N TYR A 99 1.79 -13.66 -12.52
CA TYR A 99 0.43 -13.13 -12.48
C TYR A 99 -0.17 -13.31 -11.09
N VAL A 100 -0.31 -12.19 -10.38
CA VAL A 100 -0.91 -12.13 -9.05
C VAL A 100 -2.42 -12.14 -9.19
N ILE A 101 -3.11 -13.02 -8.45
CA ILE A 101 -4.58 -13.07 -8.34
C ILE A 101 -5.05 -12.11 -7.25
N TYR A 102 -4.37 -12.12 -6.11
CA TYR A 102 -4.63 -11.15 -5.04
C TYR A 102 -3.40 -11.00 -4.16
N PHE A 103 -3.35 -9.87 -3.46
CA PHE A 103 -2.36 -9.63 -2.44
C PHE A 103 -2.97 -8.78 -1.30
N ASP A 104 -2.50 -9.05 -0.09
CA ASP A 104 -2.91 -8.29 1.09
C ASP A 104 -2.01 -7.07 1.27
N VAL A 105 -2.62 -5.95 1.66
CA VAL A 105 -1.97 -4.66 1.85
C VAL A 105 -2.30 -4.07 3.20
N ILE A 106 -1.33 -3.39 3.80
CA ILE A 106 -1.57 -2.65 5.05
C ILE A 106 -2.10 -1.26 4.70
N THR A 107 -3.34 -0.98 5.07
CA THR A 107 -3.98 0.31 4.82
C THR A 107 -3.72 1.34 5.89
N ASN A 108 -3.36 0.91 7.11
CA ASN A 108 -2.97 1.82 8.18
C ASN A 108 -2.14 1.09 9.26
N ILE A 109 -1.27 1.84 9.93
CA ILE A 109 -0.49 1.37 11.08
C ILE A 109 -0.64 2.39 12.21
N ARG A 110 -1.09 1.94 13.38
CA ARG A 110 -1.21 2.79 14.56
C ARG A 110 -0.34 2.25 15.69
N ARG A 111 0.54 3.09 16.24
CA ARG A 111 1.25 2.78 17.49
C ARG A 111 0.31 3.03 18.68
N VAL A 112 0.15 2.04 19.55
CA VAL A 112 -0.71 2.09 20.72
C VAL A 112 0.08 1.68 21.97
N GLY A 113 -0.13 2.40 23.08
CA GLY A 113 0.53 2.16 24.35
C GLY A 113 1.21 3.41 24.90
N ASN A 114 1.88 3.26 26.05
CA ASN A 114 2.54 4.37 26.71
C ASN A 114 3.78 4.77 25.89
N LEU A 115 3.80 6.00 25.38
CA LEU A 115 4.91 6.50 24.55
C LEU A 115 6.16 6.85 25.38
N SER A 116 6.10 6.63 26.70
CA SER A 116 7.21 6.82 27.62
C SER A 116 8.29 5.75 27.39
N PRO A 117 9.57 6.13 27.23
CA PRO A 117 10.67 5.18 27.02
C PRO A 117 10.83 4.13 28.13
N ARG A 118 10.27 4.38 29.31
CA ARG A 118 10.46 3.56 30.52
C ARG A 118 9.39 2.48 30.71
N ASP A 119 8.23 2.60 30.07
CA ASP A 119 7.13 1.64 30.22
C ASP A 119 6.65 1.10 28.88
N VAL A 120 7.35 0.07 28.43
CA VAL A 120 7.17 -0.56 27.12
C VAL A 120 6.30 -1.81 27.15
N ARG A 121 5.76 -2.16 28.32
CA ARG A 121 5.02 -3.43 28.53
C ARG A 121 3.72 -3.50 27.72
N ASN A 122 3.13 -2.34 27.41
CA ASN A 122 1.85 -2.24 26.70
C ASN A 122 1.97 -1.66 25.27
N GLU A 123 3.20 -1.45 24.78
CA GLU A 123 3.42 -0.97 23.42
C GLU A 123 3.09 -2.06 22.39
N HIS A 124 2.24 -1.72 21.43
CA HIS A 124 1.94 -2.56 20.27
C HIS A 124 1.59 -1.72 19.05
N TYR A 125 1.62 -2.34 17.89
CA TYR A 125 1.15 -1.76 16.64
C TYR A 125 -0.16 -2.41 16.24
N GLU A 126 -1.12 -1.60 15.85
CA GLU A 126 -2.40 -2.04 15.31
C GLU A 126 -2.37 -1.82 13.80
N LEU A 127 -2.67 -2.89 13.05
CA LEU A 127 -2.67 -2.87 11.59
C LEU A 127 -4.10 -2.94 11.07
N SER A 128 -4.37 -2.24 9.98
CA SER A 128 -5.55 -2.44 9.14
C SER A 128 -5.09 -3.06 7.83
N VAL A 129 -5.78 -4.12 7.39
CA VAL A 129 -5.37 -4.94 6.24
C VAL A 129 -6.52 -5.08 5.27
N THR A 130 -6.24 -4.84 3.99
CA THR A 130 -7.18 -4.98 2.88
C THR A 130 -6.60 -5.95 1.88
N ARG A 131 -7.42 -6.83 1.30
CA ARG A 131 -7.03 -7.67 0.18
C ARG A 131 -7.37 -6.96 -1.11
N TYR A 132 -6.37 -6.77 -1.93
CA TYR A 132 -6.54 -6.29 -3.27
C TYR A 132 -6.60 -7.47 -4.23
N THR A 133 -7.71 -7.59 -4.95
CA THR A 133 -7.89 -8.67 -5.94
C THR A 133 -7.57 -8.15 -7.34
N CYS A 134 -6.64 -8.80 -8.00
CA CYS A 134 -6.26 -8.56 -9.37
C CYS A 134 -7.16 -9.43 -10.26
N GLY A 135 -8.28 -8.87 -10.69
CA GLY A 135 -9.25 -9.55 -11.54
C GLY A 135 -9.75 -8.57 -12.58
N ARG A 136 -9.49 -8.89 -13.86
CA ARG A 136 -9.79 -8.17 -15.11
C ARG A 136 -9.96 -6.65 -14.93
N GLU A 137 -8.97 -5.90 -15.43
CA GLU A 137 -9.20 -4.52 -15.84
C GLU A 137 -10.61 -4.36 -16.39
N PRO A 138 -11.35 -3.30 -16.00
CA PRO A 138 -12.65 -3.10 -16.61
C PRO A 138 -12.40 -3.05 -18.12
N GLU A 139 -13.14 -3.83 -18.91
CA GLU A 139 -13.08 -3.75 -20.38
C GLU A 139 -13.24 -2.28 -20.84
N PHE A 140 -13.90 -1.49 -19.99
CA PHE A 140 -13.98 -0.04 -20.09
C PHE A 140 -12.87 0.66 -19.31
N LYS A 141 -11.82 1.12 -20.01
CA LYS A 141 -10.89 2.12 -19.47
C LYS A 141 -11.70 3.37 -19.07
N PRO A 142 -11.67 3.82 -17.79
CA PRO A 142 -12.42 4.99 -17.40
C PRO A 142 -11.92 6.23 -18.13
N ALA A 143 -12.83 7.16 -18.47
CA ALA A 143 -12.58 8.27 -19.39
C ALA A 143 -11.45 9.25 -18.99
N TRP A 144 -10.96 9.18 -17.76
CA TRP A 144 -9.82 9.96 -17.28
C TRP A 144 -8.45 9.36 -17.66
N ILE A 145 -8.41 8.07 -18.05
CA ILE A 145 -7.24 7.47 -18.69
C ILE A 145 -7.25 7.93 -20.14
N LYS A 146 -6.61 9.07 -20.41
CA LYS A 146 -6.35 9.49 -21.78
C LYS A 146 -5.39 8.47 -22.41
N PRO A 147 -5.73 7.83 -23.54
CA PRO A 147 -4.75 7.05 -24.27
C PRO A 147 -3.58 7.97 -24.61
N ASN A 148 -2.36 7.56 -24.27
CA ASN A 148 -1.14 8.24 -24.73
C ASN A 148 -1.15 8.20 -26.27
N PRO A 149 -1.20 9.36 -26.96
CA PRO A 149 -1.13 9.38 -28.42
C PRO A 149 0.33 9.15 -28.81
N TRP A 150 0.72 7.89 -28.84
CA TRP A 150 1.99 7.44 -29.40
C TRP A 150 1.73 6.84 -30.79
N PRO A 151 2.50 7.20 -31.84
CA PRO A 151 3.41 8.34 -31.98
C PRO A 151 2.68 9.61 -32.46
N PHE A 152 3.25 10.78 -32.15
CA PHE A 152 2.75 12.12 -32.48
C PHE A 152 2.67 12.38 -34.00
N PHE A 153 1.47 12.28 -34.57
CA PHE A 153 1.15 12.97 -35.83
C PHE A 153 -0.17 13.72 -35.66
N ASP A 154 -0.09 14.98 -35.26
CA ASP A 154 -1.21 15.92 -35.42
C ASP A 154 -1.38 16.20 -36.92
N THR A 155 -2.12 15.33 -37.62
CA THR A 155 -2.59 15.63 -38.98
C THR A 155 -3.89 16.42 -38.89
N LYS A 156 -3.79 17.64 -38.35
CA LYS A 156 -4.74 18.71 -38.61
C LYS A 156 -4.01 20.00 -38.94
N GLU A 157 -3.29 19.98 -40.05
CA GLU A 157 -3.07 21.18 -40.84
C GLU A 157 -3.76 20.98 -42.19
N GLY A 158 -5.02 21.42 -42.25
CA GLY A 158 -5.49 22.02 -43.49
C GLY A 158 -4.83 23.39 -43.58
N ALA A 159 -3.73 23.49 -44.32
CA ALA A 159 -3.16 24.76 -44.76
C ALA A 159 -2.86 24.67 -46.26
N VAL A 160 -3.62 25.46 -47.00
CA VAL A 160 -3.48 25.77 -48.42
C VAL A 160 -2.11 26.41 -48.66
N ILE A 161 -1.33 25.89 -49.62
CA ILE A 161 -0.82 26.58 -50.83
C ILE A 161 -0.65 25.54 -51.94
#